data_AF-A0A090VR27-F1
#
_entry.id   AF-A0A090VR27-F1
#
_cell.length_a   1.000
_cell.length_b   1.000
_cell.length_c   1.000
_cell.angle_alpha   90.00
_cell.angle_beta   90.00
_cell.angle_gamma   90.00
#
_symmetry.space_group_name_H-M   'P 1'
#
loop_
_entity.id
_entity.type
_entity.pdbx_description
1 polymer ?
#
loop_
_entity_poly.entity_id
_entity_poly.type
_entity_poly.pdbx_seq_one_letter_code
_entity_poly.pdbx_strand_id
1 'polypeptide(L)'
;MKATNFITDNFILQSEIAETLYHTYAKDLPIIDYHNHLSPKQIAENKPIKNITDAWLDGDHYKWRAMRANGIDEIFVTGSATSKKEKFLKWAETVPYTLRNPLFHWTHLELKRYFDVDDLLQPSSAESIYKRANAILENKTPAQLLEDMRVEVVCTTDDPVDDLKYHMEIAEKGFSVKVFPTFRADALFFINKQSFLGYLKKLEAVTDCTIDGFDAFLNAIDKRLEFFNEQGCKLSDFGVGEALSIVEVSKEEVAAVFSKKISGAQLSQNEVNQYRSFLFIYLGKKYHEYNWVQQYHLGPIRNNNSSY
;
A
#
# COMPACT_ATOMS: atom_id res chain seq x y z
N MET A 1 34.84 13.64 -22.31
CA MET A 1 33.68 12.82 -22.78
C MET A 1 32.44 13.52 -22.29
N LYS A 2 31.46 13.82 -23.16
CA LYS A 2 30.14 14.26 -22.68
C LYS A 2 29.58 13.11 -21.85
N ALA A 3 29.29 13.35 -20.57
CA ALA A 3 28.64 12.35 -19.74
C ALA A 3 27.32 11.99 -20.42
N THR A 4 27.17 10.72 -20.82
CA THR A 4 25.89 10.18 -21.27
C THR A 4 25.06 9.96 -20.02
N ASN A 5 24.03 10.80 -19.81
CA ASN A 5 23.08 10.60 -18.72
C ASN A 5 22.47 9.20 -18.81
N PHE A 6 22.30 8.53 -17.66
CA PHE A 6 21.71 7.19 -17.62
C PHE A 6 20.21 7.20 -17.92
N ILE A 7 19.48 8.12 -17.26
CA ILE A 7 18.08 8.39 -17.57
C ILE A 7 18.03 9.44 -18.68
N THR A 8 17.67 9.01 -19.88
CA THR A 8 17.45 9.88 -21.04
C THR A 8 15.95 10.02 -21.33
N ASP A 9 15.57 10.95 -22.20
CA ASP A 9 14.18 11.11 -22.64
C ASP A 9 13.64 9.84 -23.33
N ASN A 10 14.53 9.02 -23.89
CA ASN A 10 14.22 7.75 -24.54
C ASN A 10 14.65 6.55 -23.66
N PHE A 11 14.78 6.73 -22.35
CA PHE A 11 15.08 5.64 -21.43
C PHE A 11 14.08 4.50 -21.66
N ILE A 12 14.59 3.26 -21.82
CA ILE A 12 13.88 2.02 -22.20
C ILE A 12 13.16 1.99 -23.56
N LEU A 13 13.15 3.08 -24.34
CA LEU A 13 12.55 3.11 -25.67
C LEU A 13 13.57 2.65 -26.71
N GLN A 14 13.24 1.61 -27.47
CA GLN A 14 14.19 0.93 -28.39
C GLN A 14 13.82 1.08 -29.87
N SER A 15 12.84 1.93 -30.21
CA SER A 15 12.43 2.19 -31.59
C SER A 15 11.71 3.53 -31.73
N GLU A 16 11.72 4.10 -32.95
CA GLU A 16 10.98 5.33 -33.27
C GLU A 16 9.47 5.20 -33.00
N ILE A 17 8.92 3.99 -33.15
CA ILE A 17 7.52 3.70 -32.81
C ILE A 17 7.30 3.85 -31.31
N ALA A 18 8.19 3.28 -30.48
CA ALA A 18 8.09 3.39 -29.03
C ALA A 18 8.23 4.85 -28.56
N GLU A 19 9.16 5.60 -29.17
CA GLU A 19 9.33 7.04 -28.93
C GLU A 19 8.07 7.81 -29.30
N THR A 20 7.49 7.56 -30.47
CA THR A 20 6.27 8.23 -30.92
C THR A 20 5.11 7.95 -29.98
N LEU A 21 4.90 6.68 -29.60
CA LEU A 21 3.81 6.27 -28.71
C LEU A 21 3.94 6.93 -27.34
N TYR A 22 5.15 6.92 -26.76
CA TYR A 22 5.38 7.52 -25.45
C TYR A 22 5.27 9.05 -25.49
N HIS A 23 6.03 9.71 -26.38
CA HIS A 23 6.15 11.16 -26.39
C HIS A 23 4.93 11.88 -26.93
N THR A 24 4.18 11.27 -27.84
CA THR A 24 3.00 11.91 -28.47
C THR A 24 1.73 11.64 -27.69
N TYR A 25 1.60 10.44 -27.09
CA TYR A 25 0.32 10.00 -26.54
C TYR A 25 0.37 9.69 -25.04
N ALA A 26 1.42 9.04 -24.54
CA ALA A 26 1.39 8.49 -23.18
C ALA A 26 1.91 9.44 -22.10
N LYS A 27 3.05 10.12 -22.32
CA LYS A 27 3.80 10.80 -21.27
C LYS A 27 3.04 11.91 -20.56
N ASP A 28 2.08 12.53 -21.26
CA ASP A 28 1.35 13.69 -20.78
C ASP A 28 -0.01 13.33 -20.16
N LEU A 29 -0.44 12.06 -20.23
CA LEU A 29 -1.66 11.57 -19.59
C LEU A 29 -1.52 11.62 -18.07
N PRO A 30 -2.63 11.88 -17.35
CA PRO A 30 -2.63 11.85 -15.90
C PRO A 30 -2.44 10.43 -15.35
N ILE A 31 -1.99 10.34 -14.11
CA ILE A 31 -1.89 9.08 -13.38
C ILE A 31 -3.20 8.81 -12.65
N ILE A 32 -3.77 7.63 -12.92
CA ILE A 32 -4.89 7.04 -12.17
C ILE A 32 -4.33 5.82 -11.44
N ASP A 33 -3.92 6.03 -10.19
CA ASP A 33 -3.31 4.99 -9.36
C ASP A 33 -4.38 4.30 -8.52
N TYR A 34 -5.07 3.36 -9.14
CA TYR A 34 -6.22 2.67 -8.55
C TYR A 34 -5.87 1.68 -7.43
N HIS A 35 -4.60 1.51 -7.04
CA HIS A 35 -4.25 0.71 -5.86
C HIS A 35 -2.85 1.05 -5.34
N ASN A 36 -2.79 1.60 -4.13
CA ASN A 36 -1.54 1.83 -3.41
C ASN A 36 -1.70 1.75 -1.89
N HIS A 37 -0.57 1.97 -1.20
CA HIS A 37 -0.47 2.00 0.25
C HIS A 37 -0.01 3.37 0.77
N LEU A 38 -0.28 4.46 0.02
CA LEU A 38 -0.02 5.81 0.51
C LEU A 38 -0.80 6.06 1.80
N SER A 39 -0.24 6.89 2.68
CA SER A 39 -0.92 7.29 3.92
C SER A 39 -1.91 8.43 3.65
N PRO A 40 -3.24 8.22 3.78
CA PRO A 40 -4.21 9.30 3.67
C PRO A 40 -3.91 10.41 4.68
N LYS A 41 -3.45 10.05 5.88
CA LYS A 41 -3.04 11.00 6.92
C LYS A 41 -1.96 11.96 6.45
N GLN A 42 -0.91 11.46 5.80
CA GLN A 42 0.19 12.32 5.33
C GLN A 42 -0.30 13.30 4.26
N ILE A 43 -1.17 12.84 3.36
CA ILE A 43 -1.78 13.70 2.33
C ILE A 43 -2.70 14.74 2.98
N ALA A 44 -3.55 14.34 3.93
CA ALA A 44 -4.44 15.25 4.64
C ALA A 44 -3.66 16.31 5.43
N GLU A 45 -2.71 15.91 6.28
CA GLU A 45 -1.90 16.86 7.05
C GLU A 45 -1.03 17.76 6.16
N ASN A 46 -0.65 17.25 4.98
CA ASN A 46 0.08 17.95 3.92
C ASN A 46 1.29 18.76 4.39
N LYS A 47 2.04 18.23 5.37
CA LYS A 47 3.24 18.88 5.90
C LYS A 47 4.43 18.67 4.94
N PRO A 48 5.38 19.61 4.87
CA PRO A 48 6.59 19.39 4.09
C PRO A 48 7.35 18.15 4.55
N ILE A 49 7.88 17.39 3.60
CA ILE A 49 8.59 16.12 3.87
C ILE A 49 9.94 16.37 4.54
N LYS A 50 10.62 17.47 4.21
CA LYS A 50 11.91 17.95 4.76
C LYS A 50 13.13 17.07 4.50
N ASN A 51 12.97 15.76 4.35
CA ASN A 51 14.11 14.85 4.23
C ASN A 51 13.87 13.70 3.26
N ILE A 52 14.82 13.47 2.34
CA ILE A 52 14.75 12.40 1.35
C ILE A 52 14.78 11.02 2.01
N THR A 53 15.43 10.85 3.16
CA THR A 53 15.42 9.57 3.87
C THR A 53 14.01 9.18 4.29
N ASP A 54 13.18 10.13 4.74
CA ASP A 54 11.79 9.85 5.10
C ASP A 54 11.00 9.48 3.84
N ALA A 55 11.21 10.23 2.74
CA ALA A 55 10.54 9.97 1.47
C ALA A 55 10.90 8.61 0.84
N TRP A 56 12.13 8.14 1.05
CA TRP A 56 12.67 6.99 0.33
C TRP A 56 12.85 5.72 1.15
N LEU A 57 13.15 5.84 2.44
CA LEU A 57 13.57 4.73 3.30
C LEU A 57 12.59 4.39 4.42
N ASP A 58 11.52 5.18 4.65
CA ASP A 58 10.46 4.77 5.58
C ASP A 58 9.50 3.72 4.96
N GLY A 59 9.60 3.53 3.64
CA GLY A 59 8.96 2.49 2.84
C GLY A 59 9.32 2.68 1.36
N ASP A 60 8.85 1.87 0.41
CA ASP A 60 8.51 0.46 0.55
C ASP A 60 9.75 -0.37 0.91
N HIS A 61 9.51 -1.55 1.47
CA HIS A 61 10.54 -2.44 2.04
C HIS A 61 11.55 -3.03 1.03
N TYR A 62 11.49 -2.69 -0.25
CA TYR A 62 12.44 -3.14 -1.27
C TYR A 62 13.87 -2.65 -0.99
N LYS A 63 14.04 -1.37 -0.62
CA LYS A 63 15.35 -0.81 -0.29
C LYS A 63 15.94 -1.49 0.95
N TRP A 64 15.12 -1.76 1.96
CA TRP A 64 15.53 -2.54 3.15
C TRP A 64 16.03 -3.93 2.78
N ARG A 65 15.30 -4.64 1.92
CA ARG A 65 15.70 -5.96 1.43
C ARG A 65 17.05 -5.91 0.71
N ALA A 66 17.25 -4.91 -0.15
CA ALA A 66 18.52 -4.75 -0.87
C ALA A 66 19.68 -4.39 0.07
N MET A 67 19.47 -3.50 1.04
CA MET A 67 20.48 -3.15 2.05
C MET A 67 20.88 -4.38 2.89
N ARG A 68 19.90 -5.16 3.38
CA ARG A 68 20.16 -6.42 4.11
C ARG A 68 20.91 -7.44 3.25
N ALA A 69 20.50 -7.61 1.99
CA ALA A 69 21.19 -8.51 1.05
C ALA A 69 22.62 -8.07 0.73
N ASN A 70 22.90 -6.76 0.82
CA ASN A 70 24.23 -6.18 0.68
C ASN A 70 25.03 -6.15 2.00
N GLY A 71 24.53 -6.80 3.06
CA GLY A 71 25.23 -6.90 4.35
C GLY A 71 25.25 -5.63 5.19
N ILE A 72 24.37 -4.67 4.91
CA ILE A 72 24.21 -3.47 5.75
C ILE A 72 23.55 -3.86 7.08
N ASP A 73 24.14 -3.42 8.19
CA ASP A 73 23.62 -3.66 9.54
C ASP A 73 22.22 -3.05 9.71
N GLU A 74 21.33 -3.79 10.39
CA GLU A 74 19.93 -3.41 10.60
C GLU A 74 19.77 -2.06 11.32
N ILE A 75 20.77 -1.66 12.12
CA ILE A 75 20.77 -0.33 12.76
C ILE A 75 20.70 0.81 11.73
N PHE A 76 21.21 0.61 10.51
CA PHE A 76 21.16 1.58 9.41
C PHE A 76 19.95 1.40 8.47
N VAL A 77 19.15 0.37 8.70
CA VAL A 77 17.94 0.09 7.92
C VAL A 77 16.73 0.60 8.72
N THR A 78 16.30 -0.16 9.73
CA THR A 78 15.13 0.18 10.55
C THR A 78 15.47 0.66 11.97
N GLY A 79 16.75 0.61 12.38
CA GLY A 79 17.18 1.06 13.71
C GLY A 79 16.83 2.53 14.01
N SER A 80 16.47 2.82 15.26
CA SER A 80 16.08 4.17 15.72
C SER A 80 17.26 5.03 16.18
N ALA A 81 18.43 4.42 16.42
CA ALA A 81 19.61 5.09 16.97
C ALA A 81 20.50 5.76 15.91
N THR A 82 20.25 5.55 14.62
CA THR A 82 21.04 6.12 13.51
C THR A 82 20.33 7.33 12.91
N SER A 83 21.12 8.31 12.47
CA SER A 83 20.56 9.51 11.84
C SER A 83 20.03 9.20 10.44
N LYS A 84 19.04 10.00 10.00
CA LYS A 84 18.48 9.92 8.64
C LYS A 84 19.55 9.99 7.56
N LYS A 85 20.56 10.85 7.77
CA LYS A 85 21.67 11.01 6.85
C LYS A 85 22.51 9.74 6.74
N GLU A 86 22.87 9.14 7.86
CA GLU A 86 23.66 7.88 7.87
C GLU A 86 22.93 6.76 7.13
N LYS A 87 21.61 6.62 7.33
CA LYS A 87 20.79 5.65 6.59
C LYS A 87 20.82 5.90 5.08
N PHE A 88 20.68 7.16 4.65
CA PHE A 88 20.77 7.53 3.24
C PHE A 88 22.14 7.22 2.64
N LEU A 89 23.23 7.54 3.34
CA LEU A 89 24.58 7.24 2.88
C LEU A 89 24.78 5.72 2.74
N LYS A 90 24.22 4.91 3.65
CA LYS A 90 24.24 3.44 3.56
C LYS A 90 23.40 2.90 2.40
N TRP A 91 22.30 3.56 2.08
CA TRP A 91 21.58 3.26 0.83
C TRP A 91 22.44 3.59 -0.39
N ALA A 92 23.12 4.74 -0.41
CA ALA A 92 24.00 5.12 -1.51
C ALA A 92 25.20 4.18 -1.70
N GLU A 93 25.73 3.58 -0.62
CA GLU A 93 26.72 2.49 -0.69
C GLU A 93 26.14 1.23 -1.36
N THR A 94 24.83 0.98 -1.22
CA THR A 94 24.15 -0.20 -1.76
C THR A 94 23.76 -0.04 -3.24
N VAL A 95 23.37 1.17 -3.67
CA VAL A 95 22.84 1.41 -5.03
C VAL A 95 23.71 0.85 -6.16
N PRO A 96 25.05 1.02 -6.19
CA PRO A 96 25.90 0.44 -7.24
C PRO A 96 25.77 -1.09 -7.39
N TYR A 97 25.45 -1.79 -6.30
CA TYR A 97 25.26 -3.25 -6.28
C TYR A 97 23.84 -3.68 -6.68
N THR A 98 22.95 -2.73 -6.95
CA THR A 98 21.58 -3.00 -7.43
C THR A 98 21.46 -2.99 -8.95
N LEU A 99 22.58 -2.96 -9.71
CA LEU A 99 22.54 -3.02 -11.16
C LEU A 99 21.74 -4.24 -11.64
N ARG A 100 20.83 -4.03 -12.61
CA ARG A 100 19.83 -5.00 -13.12
C ARG A 100 18.65 -5.28 -12.17
N ASN A 101 18.65 -4.75 -10.95
CA ASN A 101 17.46 -4.68 -10.12
C ASN A 101 16.66 -3.41 -10.48
N PRO A 102 15.32 -3.45 -10.48
CA PRO A 102 14.50 -2.25 -10.71
C PRO A 102 14.82 -1.10 -9.75
N LEU A 103 15.32 -1.37 -8.54
CA LEU A 103 15.79 -0.34 -7.60
C LEU A 103 16.82 0.61 -8.22
N PHE A 104 17.68 0.14 -9.12
CA PHE A 104 18.62 1.00 -9.81
C PHE A 104 17.90 1.96 -10.76
N HIS A 105 16.86 1.51 -11.46
CA HIS A 105 16.08 2.38 -12.33
C HIS A 105 15.25 3.38 -11.53
N TRP A 106 14.51 2.92 -10.52
CA TRP A 106 13.64 3.77 -9.69
C TRP A 106 14.42 4.87 -9.00
N THR A 107 15.57 4.55 -8.39
CA THR A 107 16.46 5.53 -7.76
C THR A 107 16.77 6.69 -8.69
N HIS A 108 17.21 6.42 -9.92
CA HIS A 108 17.63 7.47 -10.83
C HIS A 108 16.45 8.16 -11.53
N LEU A 109 15.33 7.47 -11.75
CA LEU A 109 14.09 8.10 -12.24
C LEU A 109 13.52 9.10 -11.22
N GLU A 110 13.50 8.72 -9.94
CA GLU A 110 13.04 9.58 -8.84
C GLU A 110 13.96 10.80 -8.69
N LEU A 111 15.29 10.59 -8.74
CA LEU A 111 16.29 11.67 -8.73
C LEU A 111 16.10 12.66 -9.87
N LYS A 112 15.89 12.14 -11.09
CA LYS A 112 15.71 13.00 -12.25
C LYS A 112 14.39 13.78 -12.17
N ARG A 113 13.28 13.11 -11.87
CA ARG A 113 11.93 13.70 -11.99
C ARG A 113 11.58 14.68 -10.87
N TYR A 114 11.97 14.38 -9.63
CA TYR A 114 11.62 15.22 -8.48
C TYR A 114 12.71 16.22 -8.09
N PHE A 115 13.98 15.94 -8.43
CA PHE A 115 15.11 16.71 -7.91
C PHE A 115 16.03 17.27 -9.00
N ASP A 116 15.74 16.97 -10.28
CA ASP A 116 16.56 17.32 -11.44
C ASP A 116 18.05 16.97 -11.21
N VAL A 117 18.27 15.71 -10.82
CA VAL A 117 19.60 15.13 -10.60
C VAL A 117 19.85 14.01 -11.61
N ASP A 118 20.85 14.21 -12.46
CA ASP A 118 21.32 13.22 -13.45
C ASP A 118 22.45 12.32 -12.92
N ASP A 119 23.08 12.69 -11.80
CA ASP A 119 24.18 11.95 -11.20
C ASP A 119 23.72 10.57 -10.72
N LEU A 120 24.56 9.56 -10.93
CA LEU A 120 24.35 8.24 -10.33
C LEU A 120 24.51 8.33 -8.81
N LEU A 121 23.59 7.71 -8.06
CA LEU A 121 23.70 7.65 -6.60
C LEU A 121 24.74 6.59 -6.19
N GLN A 122 25.80 7.06 -5.57
CA GLN A 122 26.94 6.26 -5.10
C GLN A 122 27.66 7.03 -3.99
N PRO A 123 28.62 6.42 -3.24
CA PRO A 123 29.27 7.10 -2.11
C PRO A 123 29.89 8.47 -2.45
N SER A 124 30.44 8.63 -3.65
CA SER A 124 31.07 9.89 -4.09
C SER A 124 30.08 11.01 -4.42
N SER A 125 28.81 10.70 -4.72
CA SER A 125 27.77 11.68 -5.07
C SER A 125 26.72 11.87 -3.96
N ALA A 126 26.64 10.92 -3.02
CA ALA A 126 25.58 10.84 -2.02
C ALA A 126 25.38 12.14 -1.22
N GLU A 127 26.47 12.77 -0.77
CA GLU A 127 26.41 14.01 0.02
C GLU A 127 25.78 15.17 -0.76
N SER A 128 26.17 15.34 -2.02
CA SER A 128 25.63 16.37 -2.91
C SER A 128 24.15 16.14 -3.18
N ILE A 129 23.78 14.90 -3.50
CA ILE A 129 22.41 14.49 -3.78
C ILE A 129 21.52 14.69 -2.55
N TYR A 130 21.96 14.24 -1.38
CA TYR A 130 21.23 14.39 -0.12
C TYR A 130 20.94 15.87 0.18
N LYS A 131 21.96 16.74 0.02
CA LYS A 131 21.80 18.18 0.24
C LYS A 131 20.82 18.79 -0.76
N ARG A 132 20.91 18.46 -2.05
CA ARG A 132 20.03 19.00 -3.09
C ARG A 132 18.59 18.55 -2.90
N ALA A 133 18.36 17.26 -2.67
CA ALA A 133 17.02 16.72 -2.45
C ALA A 133 16.36 17.35 -1.21
N ASN A 134 17.09 17.48 -0.10
CA ASN A 134 16.53 18.07 1.12
C ASN A 134 16.24 19.56 0.97
N ALA A 135 17.03 20.31 0.20
CA ALA A 135 16.73 21.71 -0.11
C ALA A 135 15.39 21.86 -0.85
N ILE A 136 15.05 20.91 -1.72
CA ILE A 136 13.77 20.87 -2.43
C ILE A 136 12.64 20.43 -1.47
N LEU A 137 12.87 19.37 -0.69
CA LEU A 137 11.88 18.79 0.22
C LEU A 137 11.56 19.65 1.44
N GLU A 138 12.38 20.65 1.77
CA GLU A 138 12.13 21.62 2.86
C GLU A 138 10.75 22.26 2.74
N ASN A 139 10.30 22.50 1.50
CA ASN A 139 9.01 23.13 1.21
C ASN A 139 8.03 22.23 0.45
N LYS A 140 8.46 21.07 -0.05
CA LYS A 140 7.59 20.18 -0.83
C LYS A 140 6.68 19.34 0.07
N THR A 141 5.39 19.39 -0.22
CA THR A 141 4.35 18.64 0.49
C THR A 141 3.87 17.42 -0.32
N PRO A 142 3.25 16.40 0.31
CA PRO A 142 2.67 15.25 -0.39
C PRO A 142 1.73 15.62 -1.54
N ALA A 143 0.77 16.53 -1.32
CA ALA A 143 -0.19 16.91 -2.35
C ALA A 143 0.51 17.55 -3.56
N GLN A 144 1.52 18.37 -3.29
CA GLN A 144 2.32 19.00 -4.33
C GLN A 144 3.22 18.00 -5.09
N LEU A 145 3.71 16.93 -4.45
CA LEU A 145 4.46 15.87 -5.14
C LEU A 145 3.55 15.07 -6.08
N LEU A 146 2.31 14.80 -5.67
CA LEU A 146 1.29 14.16 -6.50
C LEU A 146 0.90 15.05 -7.69
N GLU A 147 0.77 16.36 -7.47
CA GLU A 147 0.48 17.34 -8.51
C GLU A 147 1.60 17.42 -9.57
N ASP A 148 2.87 17.46 -9.15
CA ASP A 148 4.01 17.49 -10.09
C ASP A 148 4.00 16.30 -11.07
N MET A 149 3.51 15.14 -10.61
CA MET A 149 3.41 13.93 -11.42
C MET A 149 2.04 13.76 -12.09
N ARG A 150 1.17 14.78 -12.06
CA ARG A 150 -0.17 14.78 -12.67
C ARG A 150 -1.04 13.62 -12.19
N VAL A 151 -0.98 13.32 -10.89
CA VAL A 151 -1.84 12.30 -10.29
C VAL A 151 -3.23 12.89 -10.08
N GLU A 152 -4.23 12.33 -10.77
CA GLU A 152 -5.62 12.76 -10.63
C GLU A 152 -6.39 11.94 -9.60
N VAL A 153 -6.08 10.65 -9.50
CA VAL A 153 -6.77 9.73 -8.58
C VAL A 153 -5.75 8.79 -7.95
N VAL A 154 -5.86 8.61 -6.64
CA VAL A 154 -5.23 7.53 -5.90
C VAL A 154 -6.30 6.76 -5.12
N CYS A 155 -6.17 5.44 -5.06
CA CYS A 155 -6.99 4.61 -4.20
C CYS A 155 -6.10 3.92 -3.16
N THR A 156 -6.25 4.33 -1.90
CA THR A 156 -5.51 3.74 -0.78
C THR A 156 -6.10 2.40 -0.39
N THR A 157 -5.39 1.66 0.45
CA THR A 157 -5.83 0.36 0.95
C THR A 157 -6.20 0.47 2.42
N ASP A 158 -7.47 0.28 2.74
CA ASP A 158 -8.04 0.62 4.04
C ASP A 158 -8.76 -0.58 4.67
N ASP A 159 -8.65 -0.72 5.98
CA ASP A 159 -9.28 -1.81 6.72
C ASP A 159 -10.78 -1.50 6.94
N PRO A 160 -11.69 -2.50 6.88
CA PRO A 160 -13.12 -2.29 7.13
C PRO A 160 -13.45 -1.54 8.42
N VAL A 161 -12.58 -1.58 9.45
CA VAL A 161 -12.78 -0.86 10.71
C VAL A 161 -12.18 0.56 10.75
N ASP A 162 -11.57 1.04 9.67
CA ASP A 162 -11.01 2.39 9.62
C ASP A 162 -12.09 3.47 9.55
N ASP A 163 -11.89 4.60 10.26
CA ASP A 163 -12.85 5.70 10.33
C ASP A 163 -12.90 6.58 9.05
N LEU A 164 -11.97 6.35 8.11
CA LEU A 164 -11.79 7.10 6.87
C LEU A 164 -11.73 8.63 7.03
N LYS A 165 -11.41 9.13 8.22
CA LYS A 165 -11.49 10.58 8.51
C LYS A 165 -10.58 11.42 7.62
N TYR A 166 -9.43 10.87 7.24
CA TYR A 166 -8.47 11.59 6.40
C TYR A 166 -8.93 11.65 4.95
N HIS A 167 -9.68 10.65 4.45
CA HIS A 167 -10.33 10.73 3.13
C HIS A 167 -11.37 11.83 3.10
N MET A 168 -12.22 11.90 4.14
CA MET A 168 -13.21 12.97 4.30
C MET A 168 -12.53 14.35 4.35
N GLU A 169 -11.48 14.49 5.15
CA GLU A 169 -10.69 15.73 5.25
C GLU A 169 -10.06 16.13 3.90
N ILE A 170 -9.52 15.18 3.14
CA ILE A 170 -8.95 15.43 1.81
C ILE A 170 -10.02 15.89 0.83
N ALA A 171 -11.20 15.26 0.84
CA ALA A 171 -12.30 15.63 -0.05
C ALA A 171 -12.77 17.08 0.18
N GLU A 172 -12.68 17.58 1.41
CA GLU A 172 -13.04 18.96 1.78
C GLU A 172 -11.94 19.98 1.45
N LYS A 173 -10.67 19.56 1.35
CA LYS A 173 -9.50 20.45 1.17
C LYS A 173 -9.31 20.97 -0.25
N GLY A 174 -10.03 20.42 -1.24
CA GLY A 174 -9.96 20.88 -2.63
C GLY A 174 -8.60 20.66 -3.30
N PHE A 175 -7.86 19.61 -2.90
CA PHE A 175 -6.65 19.20 -3.62
C PHE A 175 -6.99 18.77 -5.06
N SER A 176 -6.02 18.89 -5.96
CA SER A 176 -6.17 18.47 -7.37
C SER A 176 -6.33 16.95 -7.48
N VAL A 177 -5.59 16.19 -6.67
CA VAL A 177 -5.69 14.74 -6.55
C VAL A 177 -6.91 14.32 -5.72
N LYS A 178 -7.66 13.34 -6.21
CA LYS A 178 -8.73 12.67 -5.47
C LYS A 178 -8.18 11.43 -4.77
N VAL A 179 -8.53 11.25 -3.50
CA VAL A 179 -8.05 10.15 -2.68
C VAL A 179 -9.26 9.33 -2.22
N PHE A 180 -9.42 8.13 -2.77
CA PHE A 180 -10.53 7.24 -2.44
C PHE A 180 -10.06 6.03 -1.62
N PRO A 181 -10.91 5.50 -0.73
CA PRO A 181 -10.59 4.28 0.01
C PRO A 181 -10.81 3.03 -0.85
N THR A 182 -10.07 1.96 -0.56
CA THR A 182 -10.30 0.60 -1.07
C THR A 182 -10.60 -0.33 0.10
N PHE A 183 -11.71 -1.06 0.03
CA PHE A 183 -12.12 -1.96 1.11
C PHE A 183 -11.28 -3.25 1.12
N ARG A 184 -10.33 -3.37 2.05
CA ARG A 184 -9.46 -4.56 2.16
C ARG A 184 -9.90 -5.53 3.25
N ALA A 185 -10.58 -6.60 2.85
CA ALA A 185 -11.30 -7.47 3.78
C ALA A 185 -10.43 -8.50 4.54
N ASP A 186 -9.10 -8.49 4.42
CA ASP A 186 -8.19 -9.54 4.93
C ASP A 186 -8.51 -9.98 6.38
N ALA A 187 -8.67 -9.02 7.29
CA ALA A 187 -8.91 -9.30 8.71
C ALA A 187 -10.24 -10.03 8.99
N LEU A 188 -11.26 -9.83 8.14
CA LEU A 188 -12.53 -10.56 8.22
C LEU A 188 -12.34 -12.05 7.92
N PHE A 189 -11.40 -12.42 7.05
CA PHE A 189 -11.15 -13.83 6.69
C PHE A 189 -10.31 -14.59 7.71
N PHE A 190 -9.60 -13.89 8.61
CA PHE A 190 -8.62 -14.46 9.54
C PHE A 190 -9.25 -15.01 10.84
N ILE A 191 -10.38 -15.72 10.71
CA ILE A 191 -11.13 -16.28 11.85
C ILE A 191 -10.31 -17.19 12.76
N ASN A 192 -9.29 -17.86 12.23
CA ASN A 192 -8.41 -18.74 12.99
C ASN A 192 -7.33 -18.00 13.80
N LYS A 193 -7.04 -16.73 13.47
CA LYS A 193 -6.03 -15.96 14.20
C LYS A 193 -6.54 -15.59 15.60
N GLN A 194 -5.61 -15.42 16.54
CA GLN A 194 -5.93 -14.97 17.90
C GLN A 194 -6.47 -13.54 17.92
N SER A 195 -6.04 -12.71 16.97
CA SER A 195 -6.47 -11.31 16.82
C SER A 195 -7.94 -11.16 16.41
N PHE A 196 -8.60 -12.20 15.89
CA PHE A 196 -9.94 -12.11 15.32
C PHE A 196 -11.00 -11.60 16.32
N LEU A 197 -10.99 -12.08 17.56
CA LEU A 197 -11.96 -11.61 18.57
C LEU A 197 -11.73 -10.14 18.95
N GLY A 198 -10.47 -9.69 18.96
CA GLY A 198 -10.14 -8.28 19.14
C GLY A 198 -10.58 -7.43 17.95
N TYR A 199 -10.51 -7.98 16.73
CA TYR A 199 -11.01 -7.34 15.52
C TYR A 199 -12.53 -7.20 15.52
N LEU A 200 -13.27 -8.23 15.96
CA LEU A 200 -14.73 -8.14 16.12
C LEU A 200 -15.11 -6.98 17.04
N LYS A 201 -14.44 -6.79 18.18
CA LYS A 201 -14.71 -5.65 19.08
C LYS A 201 -14.48 -4.29 18.41
N LYS A 202 -13.50 -4.17 17.53
CA LYS A 202 -13.29 -2.95 16.74
C LYS A 202 -14.45 -2.74 15.78
N LEU A 203 -14.87 -3.79 15.08
CA LEU A 203 -16.01 -3.76 14.17
C LEU A 203 -17.30 -3.38 14.90
N GLU A 204 -17.58 -3.96 16.07
CA GLU A 204 -18.70 -3.57 16.94
C GLU A 204 -18.66 -2.07 17.26
N ALA A 205 -17.49 -1.57 17.69
CA ALA A 205 -17.31 -0.18 18.07
C ALA A 205 -17.56 0.80 16.90
N VAL A 206 -17.09 0.48 15.68
CA VAL A 206 -17.26 1.38 14.52
C VAL A 206 -18.62 1.24 13.82
N THR A 207 -19.42 0.23 14.17
CA THR A 207 -20.76 0.01 13.60
C THR A 207 -21.89 0.26 14.60
N ASP A 208 -21.55 0.54 15.86
CA ASP A 208 -22.48 0.60 17.00
C ASP A 208 -23.44 -0.61 16.98
N CYS A 209 -22.87 -1.79 16.81
CA CYS A 209 -23.61 -3.04 16.65
C CYS A 209 -22.96 -4.12 17.52
N THR A 210 -23.71 -4.70 18.46
CA THR A 210 -23.27 -5.91 19.16
C THR A 210 -23.26 -7.08 18.20
N ILE A 211 -22.17 -7.86 18.18
CA ILE A 211 -22.00 -9.05 17.35
C ILE A 211 -22.09 -10.29 18.25
N ASP A 212 -23.32 -10.73 18.52
CA ASP A 212 -23.65 -11.91 19.32
C ASP A 212 -23.93 -13.17 18.48
N GLY A 213 -23.90 -13.03 17.16
CA GLY A 213 -24.17 -14.10 16.22
C GLY A 213 -23.75 -13.74 14.80
N PHE A 214 -23.87 -14.72 13.90
CA PHE A 214 -23.40 -14.58 12.54
C PHE A 214 -24.19 -13.54 11.73
N ASP A 215 -25.50 -13.42 11.96
CA ASP A 215 -26.32 -12.39 11.31
C ASP A 215 -25.94 -10.97 11.73
N ALA A 216 -25.68 -10.76 13.02
CA ALA A 216 -25.19 -9.48 13.51
C ALA A 216 -23.81 -9.14 12.93
N PHE A 217 -22.93 -10.13 12.76
CA PHE A 217 -21.65 -9.97 12.09
C PHE A 217 -21.80 -9.54 10.63
N LEU A 218 -22.68 -10.20 9.86
CA LEU A 218 -22.95 -9.82 8.46
C LEU A 218 -23.56 -8.42 8.37
N ASN A 219 -24.49 -8.07 9.27
CA ASN A 219 -25.06 -6.72 9.34
C ASN A 219 -23.99 -5.66 9.63
N ALA A 220 -23.05 -5.93 10.54
CA ALA A 220 -21.93 -5.03 10.81
C ALA A 220 -21.04 -4.85 9.57
N ILE A 221 -20.75 -5.91 8.82
CA ILE A 221 -20.03 -5.82 7.54
C ILE A 221 -20.81 -4.96 6.53
N ASP A 222 -22.11 -5.20 6.37
CA ASP A 222 -22.96 -4.45 5.43
C ASP A 222 -22.95 -2.95 5.72
N LYS A 223 -23.03 -2.54 7.00
CA LYS A 223 -22.87 -1.14 7.41
C LYS A 223 -21.52 -0.54 7.01
N ARG A 224 -20.43 -1.32 7.10
CA ARG A 224 -19.11 -0.84 6.68
C ARG A 224 -19.00 -0.73 5.16
N LEU A 225 -19.58 -1.65 4.41
CA LEU A 225 -19.62 -1.57 2.95
C LEU A 225 -20.40 -0.33 2.49
N GLU A 226 -21.56 -0.07 3.09
CA GLU A 226 -22.35 1.14 2.84
C GLU A 226 -21.54 2.40 3.15
N PHE A 227 -20.94 2.49 4.34
CA PHE A 227 -20.09 3.62 4.71
C PHE A 227 -18.95 3.87 3.72
N PHE A 228 -18.22 2.82 3.33
CA PHE A 228 -17.15 2.96 2.34
C PHE A 228 -17.69 3.45 0.98
N ASN A 229 -18.85 2.95 0.55
CA ASN A 229 -19.49 3.38 -0.69
C ASN A 229 -19.90 4.87 -0.64
N GLU A 230 -20.41 5.34 0.50
CA GLU A 230 -20.71 6.76 0.75
C GLU A 230 -19.45 7.64 0.69
N GLN A 231 -18.30 7.12 1.12
CA GLN A 231 -17.00 7.80 1.00
C GLN A 231 -16.35 7.66 -0.39
N GLY A 232 -17.08 7.17 -1.39
CA GLY A 232 -16.62 7.09 -2.77
C GLY A 232 -15.80 5.84 -3.11
N CYS A 233 -15.73 4.85 -2.22
CA CYS A 233 -15.13 3.55 -2.52
C CYS A 233 -15.78 2.91 -3.75
N LYS A 234 -14.95 2.35 -4.64
CA LYS A 234 -15.37 1.55 -5.81
C LYS A 234 -14.55 0.28 -5.99
N LEU A 235 -13.68 -0.04 -5.03
CA LEU A 235 -12.70 -1.11 -5.14
C LEU A 235 -12.71 -1.93 -3.86
N SER A 236 -12.56 -3.24 -4.01
CA SER A 236 -12.26 -4.15 -2.91
C SER A 236 -10.95 -4.86 -3.20
N ASP A 237 -10.20 -5.15 -2.13
CA ASP A 237 -8.95 -5.90 -2.19
C ASP A 237 -8.96 -7.06 -1.20
N PHE A 238 -8.27 -8.13 -1.58
CA PHE A 238 -8.07 -9.29 -0.75
C PHE A 238 -6.70 -9.92 -0.98
N GLY A 239 -5.87 -9.90 0.07
CA GLY A 239 -4.54 -10.47 0.12
C GLY A 239 -4.54 -11.89 0.68
N VAL A 240 -4.41 -12.89 -0.19
CA VAL A 240 -4.48 -14.31 0.18
C VAL A 240 -3.10 -14.95 0.19
N GLY A 241 -2.51 -15.07 1.37
CA GLY A 241 -1.25 -15.81 1.54
C GLY A 241 -1.40 -17.30 1.85
N GLU A 242 -2.55 -17.71 2.40
CA GLU A 242 -2.85 -19.10 2.73
C GLU A 242 -3.68 -19.75 1.61
N ALA A 243 -3.53 -21.06 1.39
CA ALA A 243 -4.31 -21.78 0.39
C ALA A 243 -5.81 -21.47 0.52
N LEU A 244 -6.41 -21.03 -0.59
CA LEU A 244 -7.85 -20.79 -0.67
C LEU A 244 -8.53 -22.07 -1.17
N SER A 245 -9.29 -22.71 -0.29
CA SER A 245 -10.20 -23.79 -0.65
C SER A 245 -11.62 -23.26 -0.59
N ILE A 246 -12.33 -23.32 -1.71
CA ILE A 246 -13.76 -22.99 -1.78
C ILE A 246 -14.54 -24.29 -1.62
N VAL A 247 -15.36 -24.35 -0.58
CA VAL A 247 -16.25 -25.49 -0.29
C VAL A 247 -17.69 -25.01 -0.23
N GLU A 248 -18.61 -25.86 -0.66
CA GLU A 248 -20.04 -25.61 -0.45
C GLU A 248 -20.36 -25.68 1.04
N VAL A 249 -21.14 -24.72 1.51
CA VAL A 249 -21.54 -24.62 2.91
C VAL A 249 -22.83 -23.81 3.02
N SER A 250 -23.72 -24.23 3.91
CA SER A 250 -24.93 -23.47 4.22
C SER A 250 -24.65 -22.31 5.18
N LYS A 251 -25.59 -21.36 5.27
CA LYS A 251 -25.50 -20.26 6.24
C LYS A 251 -25.54 -20.78 7.68
N GLU A 252 -26.36 -21.79 7.94
CA GLU A 252 -26.55 -22.41 9.26
C GLU A 252 -25.26 -23.11 9.73
N GLU A 253 -24.57 -23.82 8.82
CA GLU A 253 -23.29 -24.46 9.12
C GLU A 253 -22.21 -23.42 9.48
N VAL A 254 -22.10 -22.32 8.72
CA VAL A 254 -21.15 -21.25 9.03
C VAL A 254 -21.53 -20.49 10.31
N ALA A 255 -22.82 -20.32 10.58
CA ALA A 255 -23.28 -19.71 11.83
C ALA A 255 -22.87 -20.54 13.06
N ALA A 256 -22.87 -21.88 12.95
CA ALA A 256 -22.35 -22.76 13.99
C ALA A 256 -20.82 -22.61 14.17
N VAL A 257 -20.07 -22.53 13.06
CA VAL A 257 -18.61 -22.26 13.09
C VAL A 257 -18.29 -20.92 13.76
N PHE A 258 -19.04 -19.87 13.41
CA PHE A 258 -18.87 -18.56 14.01
C PHE A 258 -19.18 -18.58 15.52
N SER A 259 -20.30 -19.21 15.91
CA SER A 259 -20.69 -19.41 17.32
C SER A 259 -19.61 -20.15 18.12
N LYS A 260 -19.01 -21.18 17.52
CA LYS A 260 -17.88 -21.90 18.11
C LYS A 260 -16.67 -20.99 18.30
N LYS A 261 -16.35 -20.12 17.33
CA LYS A 261 -15.23 -19.17 17.47
C LYS A 261 -15.47 -18.14 18.56
N ILE A 262 -16.64 -17.53 18.63
CA ILE A 262 -16.94 -16.47 19.62
C ILE A 262 -16.95 -17.00 21.06
N SER A 263 -17.26 -18.28 21.27
CA SER A 263 -17.12 -18.96 22.57
C SER A 263 -15.66 -19.29 22.95
N GLY A 264 -14.69 -18.94 22.10
CA GLY A 264 -13.27 -19.11 22.35
C GLY A 264 -12.71 -20.49 21.97
N ALA A 265 -13.51 -21.36 21.38
CA ALA A 265 -13.06 -22.68 20.94
C ALA A 265 -12.18 -22.58 19.68
N GLN A 266 -11.28 -23.57 19.53
CA GLN A 266 -10.46 -23.70 18.33
C GLN A 266 -11.29 -24.26 17.17
N LEU A 267 -11.01 -23.76 15.96
CA LEU A 267 -11.61 -24.24 14.74
C LEU A 267 -10.67 -25.23 14.05
N SER A 268 -11.24 -26.28 13.48
CA SER A 268 -10.57 -27.16 12.53
C SER A 268 -10.33 -26.44 11.21
N GLN A 269 -9.39 -26.95 10.41
CA GLN A 269 -9.12 -26.37 9.09
C GLN A 269 -10.34 -26.40 8.16
N ASN A 270 -11.19 -27.44 8.27
CA ASN A 270 -12.42 -27.54 7.48
C ASN A 270 -13.41 -26.42 7.86
N GLU A 271 -13.61 -26.18 9.15
CA GLU A 271 -14.47 -25.09 9.64
C GLU A 271 -13.96 -23.72 9.18
N VAL A 272 -12.64 -23.50 9.19
CA VAL A 272 -12.03 -22.28 8.65
C VAL A 272 -12.30 -22.13 7.16
N ASN A 273 -12.16 -23.20 6.38
CA ASN A 273 -12.43 -23.18 4.93
C ASN A 273 -13.91 -22.90 4.65
N GLN A 274 -14.83 -23.51 5.40
CA GLN A 274 -16.27 -23.25 5.33
C GLN A 274 -16.58 -21.76 5.58
N TYR A 275 -16.09 -21.21 6.68
CA TYR A 275 -16.27 -19.79 7.00
C TYR A 275 -15.73 -18.87 5.89
N ARG A 276 -14.49 -19.11 5.45
CA ARG A 276 -13.86 -18.30 4.39
C ARG A 276 -14.60 -18.41 3.06
N SER A 277 -15.11 -19.60 2.71
CA SER A 277 -15.87 -19.83 1.47
C SER A 277 -17.16 -19.03 1.44
N PHE A 278 -17.93 -19.09 2.54
CA PHE A 278 -19.17 -18.32 2.66
C PHE A 278 -18.88 -16.82 2.58
N LEU A 279 -17.92 -16.33 3.36
CA LEU A 279 -17.62 -14.90 3.41
C LEU A 279 -17.12 -14.39 2.06
N PHE A 280 -16.31 -15.18 1.35
CA PHE A 280 -15.82 -14.84 0.00
C PHE A 280 -16.98 -14.63 -0.98
N ILE A 281 -17.93 -15.57 -1.02
CA ILE A 281 -19.10 -15.49 -1.91
C ILE A 281 -20.04 -14.36 -1.47
N TYR A 282 -20.26 -14.19 -0.17
CA TYR A 282 -21.11 -13.14 0.37
C TYR A 282 -20.57 -11.75 0.00
N LEU A 283 -19.29 -11.48 0.27
CA LEU A 283 -18.65 -10.22 -0.09
C LEU A 283 -18.66 -10.01 -1.62
N GLY A 284 -18.38 -11.04 -2.41
CA GLY A 284 -18.43 -10.94 -3.88
C GLY A 284 -19.79 -10.51 -4.42
N LYS A 285 -20.89 -10.97 -3.80
CA LYS A 285 -22.26 -10.52 -4.13
C LYS A 285 -22.48 -9.07 -3.70
N LYS A 286 -22.05 -8.68 -2.51
CA LYS A 286 -22.17 -7.31 -2.02
C LYS A 286 -21.37 -6.32 -2.86
N TYR A 287 -20.14 -6.66 -3.23
CA TYR A 287 -19.33 -5.85 -4.13
C TYR A 287 -20.03 -5.67 -5.48
N HIS A 288 -20.70 -6.71 -6.00
CA HIS A 288 -21.51 -6.59 -7.21
C HIS A 288 -22.71 -5.64 -7.04
N GLU A 289 -23.43 -5.70 -5.91
CA GLU A 289 -24.53 -4.78 -5.59
C GLU A 289 -24.10 -3.30 -5.63
N TYR A 290 -22.88 -2.98 -5.17
CA TYR A 290 -22.31 -1.63 -5.20
C TYR A 290 -21.54 -1.28 -6.50
N ASN A 291 -21.47 -2.21 -7.46
CA ASN A 291 -20.66 -2.08 -8.68
C ASN A 291 -19.16 -1.79 -8.38
N TRP A 292 -18.60 -2.50 -7.40
CA TRP A 292 -17.19 -2.42 -7.04
C TRP A 292 -16.35 -3.44 -7.85
N VAL A 293 -15.14 -3.02 -8.20
CA VAL A 293 -14.12 -3.93 -8.75
C VAL A 293 -13.58 -4.81 -7.62
N GLN A 294 -13.29 -6.07 -7.93
CA GLN A 294 -12.76 -7.05 -6.99
C GLN A 294 -11.31 -7.38 -7.36
N GLN A 295 -10.37 -7.05 -6.46
CA GLN A 295 -8.95 -7.31 -6.61
C GLN A 295 -8.56 -8.50 -5.73
N TYR A 296 -7.82 -9.46 -6.30
CA TYR A 296 -7.36 -10.64 -5.59
C TYR A 296 -5.84 -10.78 -5.74
N HIS A 297 -5.13 -10.53 -4.63
CA HIS A 297 -3.67 -10.67 -4.56
C HIS A 297 -3.30 -12.04 -3.98
N LEU A 298 -3.03 -13.00 -4.88
CA LEU A 298 -2.82 -14.40 -4.52
C LEU A 298 -1.33 -14.78 -4.51
N GLY A 299 -0.95 -15.66 -3.58
CA GLY A 299 0.37 -16.29 -3.55
C GLY A 299 1.47 -15.69 -2.63
N PRO A 300 1.29 -14.58 -1.87
CA PRO A 300 2.35 -14.14 -0.96
C PRO A 300 2.48 -15.08 0.25
N ILE A 301 3.63 -15.73 0.39
CA ILE A 301 3.99 -16.41 1.65
C ILE A 301 4.61 -15.36 2.57
N ARG A 302 3.97 -15.09 3.71
CA ARG A 302 4.30 -13.98 4.61
C ARG A 302 5.03 -14.47 5.86
N ASN A 303 5.80 -13.56 6.47
CA ASN A 303 6.46 -13.78 7.76
C ASN A 303 7.37 -15.03 7.80
N ASN A 304 8.14 -15.23 6.73
CA ASN A 304 9.03 -16.39 6.57
C ASN A 304 10.22 -16.40 7.54
N ASN A 305 10.59 -15.23 8.08
CA ASN A 305 11.63 -15.09 9.07
C ASN A 305 10.96 -14.80 10.42
N SER A 306 11.22 -15.63 11.42
CA SER A 306 10.66 -15.51 12.79
C SER A 306 11.57 -14.74 13.76
N SER A 307 12.78 -14.38 13.34
CA SER A 307 13.77 -13.70 14.18
C SER A 307 13.66 -12.17 14.16
N TYR A 308 12.75 -11.62 13.36
CA TYR A 308 12.47 -10.19 13.23
C TYR A 308 10.97 -9.94 13.12
#